data_AF-A0A524J5A1-F1
#
_entry.id   AF-A0A524J5A1-F1
#
_cell.length_a   1.000
_cell.length_b   1.000
_cell.length_c   1.000
_cell.angle_alpha   90.00
_cell.angle_beta   90.00
_cell.angle_gamma   90.00
#
_symmetry.space_group_name_H-M   'P 1'
#
loop_
_entity.id
_entity.type
_entity.pdbx_description
1 polymer ?
#
loop_
_entity_poly.entity_id
_entity_poly.type
_entity_poly.pdbx_seq_one_letter_code
_entity_poly.pdbx_strand_id
1 'polypeptide(L)'
;MKQKSNILTTARKWTTVSCVLAGFTIAIAATPQDAAAATQKAAKPNVVLMLSDNVGYGDIGAFQGGAIRGVPTPNIDRLAAAGLTLTQY
;
A
#
# COMPACT_ATOMS: atom_id res chain seq x y z
N MET A 1 -22.35 -70.55 17.17
CA MET A 1 -22.34 -69.21 17.82
C MET A 1 -21.38 -68.30 17.06
N LYS A 2 -21.89 -67.13 16.64
CA LYS A 2 -21.22 -65.83 16.39
C LYS A 2 -20.05 -65.69 15.40
N GLN A 3 -20.31 -64.78 14.44
CA GLN A 3 -19.42 -63.76 13.84
C GLN A 3 -18.54 -64.16 12.64
N LYS A 4 -19.15 -64.20 11.45
CA LYS A 4 -18.49 -63.98 10.15
C LYS A 4 -19.04 -62.69 9.53
N SER A 5 -18.46 -61.51 9.82
CA SER A 5 -18.85 -60.28 9.07
C SER A 5 -17.87 -59.10 9.05
N ASN A 6 -16.62 -59.23 9.54
CA ASN A 6 -15.74 -58.05 9.70
C ASN A 6 -14.47 -58.00 8.82
N ILE A 7 -14.36 -58.83 7.77
CA ILE A 7 -13.15 -58.87 6.92
C ILE A 7 -13.22 -57.98 5.66
N LEU A 8 -14.41 -57.51 5.28
CA LEU A 8 -14.62 -56.72 4.05
C LEU A 8 -14.62 -55.19 4.24
N THR A 9 -14.58 -54.69 5.48
CA THR A 9 -14.59 -53.24 5.78
C THR A 9 -13.21 -52.65 6.05
N THR A 10 -12.19 -53.47 6.28
CA THR A 10 -10.81 -53.02 6.56
C THR A 10 -10.04 -52.69 5.28
N ALA A 11 -10.29 -53.43 4.20
CA ALA A 11 -9.61 -53.28 2.91
C ALA A 11 -9.99 -52.00 2.12
N ARG A 12 -11.11 -51.35 2.46
CA ARG A 12 -11.59 -50.13 1.78
C ARG A 12 -11.19 -48.82 2.48
N LYS A 13 -10.63 -48.88 3.69
CA LYS A 13 -10.20 -47.69 4.45
C LYS A 13 -8.76 -47.27 4.18
N TRP A 14 -7.94 -48.15 3.62
CA TRP A 14 -6.52 -47.86 3.32
C TRP A 14 -6.28 -47.36 1.89
N THR A 15 -7.23 -47.58 0.99
CA THR A 15 -7.14 -47.08 -0.40
C THR A 15 -7.36 -45.57 -0.51
N THR A 16 -8.11 -44.96 0.43
CA THR A 16 -8.36 -43.51 0.43
C THR A 16 -7.22 -42.70 1.06
N VAL A 17 -6.36 -43.31 1.88
CA VAL A 17 -5.21 -42.61 2.50
C VAL A 17 -4.03 -42.51 1.52
N SER A 18 -3.93 -43.40 0.54
CA SER A 18 -2.85 -43.37 -0.47
C SER A 18 -3.02 -42.29 -1.55
N CYS A 19 -4.21 -41.68 -1.69
CA CYS A 19 -4.45 -40.60 -2.66
C CYS A 19 -4.22 -39.18 -2.11
N VAL A 20 -3.95 -39.01 -0.81
CA VAL A 20 -3.67 -37.68 -0.23
C VAL A 20 -2.17 -37.42 -0.05
N LEU A 21 -1.32 -38.45 -0.10
CA LEU A 21 0.15 -38.27 -0.03
C LEU A 21 0.85 -38.14 -1.39
N ALA A 22 0.20 -38.44 -2.51
CA ALA A 22 0.77 -38.29 -3.86
C ALA A 22 0.43 -36.95 -4.53
N GLY A 23 -0.38 -36.10 -3.88
CA GLY A 23 -0.78 -34.78 -4.38
C GLY A 23 0.06 -33.62 -3.86
N PHE A 24 1.07 -33.89 -3.03
CA PHE A 24 1.92 -32.86 -2.41
C PHE A 24 3.40 -32.99 -2.79
N THR A 25 3.67 -33.48 -4.00
CA THR A 25 5.02 -33.49 -4.59
C THR A 25 5.04 -32.64 -5.84
N ILE A 26 4.79 -31.34 -5.66
CA ILE A 26 5.39 -30.32 -6.51
C ILE A 26 6.27 -29.48 -5.58
N ALA A 27 7.44 -30.04 -5.28
CA ALA A 27 8.56 -29.27 -4.77
C ALA A 27 9.08 -28.40 -5.91
N ILE A 28 8.40 -27.29 -6.18
CA ILE A 28 9.00 -26.17 -6.91
C ILE A 28 9.99 -25.55 -5.93
N ALA A 29 11.27 -25.78 -6.21
CA ALA A 29 12.37 -25.08 -5.59
C ALA A 29 12.10 -23.57 -5.69
N ALA A 30 11.75 -22.96 -4.57
CA ALA A 30 11.77 -21.52 -4.43
C ALA A 30 13.25 -21.09 -4.45
N THR A 31 13.77 -20.83 -5.65
CA THR A 31 14.98 -20.02 -5.76
C THR A 31 14.69 -18.70 -5.07
N PRO A 32 15.48 -18.27 -4.06
CA PRO A 32 15.39 -16.89 -3.61
C PRO A 32 15.83 -16.06 -4.80
N GLN A 33 14.85 -15.47 -5.50
CA GLN A 33 15.12 -14.41 -6.44
C GLN A 33 15.61 -13.26 -5.57
N ASP A 34 16.93 -13.17 -5.45
CA ASP A 34 17.62 -12.01 -4.91
C ASP A 34 17.31 -10.87 -5.88
N ALA A 35 16.13 -10.28 -5.67
CA ALA A 35 15.79 -9.00 -6.25
C ALA A 35 16.77 -8.04 -5.60
N ALA A 36 17.93 -7.89 -6.23
CA ALA A 36 18.83 -6.77 -6.01
C ALA A 36 17.98 -5.53 -6.22
N ALA A 37 17.36 -5.06 -5.14
CA ALA A 37 16.71 -3.79 -5.07
C ALA A 37 17.85 -2.81 -5.36
N ALA A 38 17.91 -2.35 -6.60
CA ALA A 38 18.72 -1.21 -6.95
C ALA A 38 18.19 -0.08 -6.07
N THR A 39 18.88 0.16 -4.94
CA THR A 39 18.66 1.33 -4.11
C THR A 39 19.03 2.51 -4.97
N GLN A 40 18.06 3.01 -5.75
CA GLN A 40 18.13 4.33 -6.31
C GLN A 40 18.32 5.24 -5.10
N LYS A 41 19.55 5.72 -4.93
CA LYS A 41 19.89 6.70 -3.90
C LYS A 41 18.96 7.88 -4.15
N ALA A 42 17.91 7.99 -3.35
CA ALA A 42 16.91 9.03 -3.50
C ALA A 42 17.65 10.36 -3.59
N ALA A 43 17.49 11.07 -4.71
CA ALA A 43 18.14 12.34 -4.90
C ALA A 43 17.75 13.24 -3.73
N LYS A 44 18.74 13.90 -3.11
CA LYS A 44 18.48 14.82 -2.01
C LYS A 44 17.49 15.89 -2.51
N PRO A 45 16.35 16.09 -1.84
CA PRO A 45 15.39 17.10 -2.27
C PRO A 45 15.98 18.51 -2.11
N ASN A 46 15.57 19.41 -3.00
CA ASN A 46 15.86 20.84 -2.87
C ASN A 46 14.79 21.50 -2.00
N VAL A 47 15.19 22.45 -1.16
CA VAL A 47 14.28 23.21 -0.30
C VAL A 47 14.24 24.66 -0.76
N VAL A 48 13.05 25.19 -1.00
CA VAL A 48 12.82 26.60 -1.33
C VAL A 48 11.89 27.17 -0.27
N LEU A 49 12.36 28.18 0.47
CA LEU A 49 11.57 28.91 1.45
C LEU A 49 11.17 30.26 0.85
N MET A 50 9.87 30.54 0.81
CA MET A 50 9.31 31.83 0.39
C MET A 50 8.65 32.47 1.59
N LEU A 51 9.04 33.70 1.91
CA LEU A 51 8.46 34.50 2.98
C LEU A 51 7.90 35.78 2.38
N SER A 52 6.69 36.15 2.78
CA SER A 52 6.05 37.39 2.37
C SER A 52 5.84 38.27 3.58
N ASP A 53 6.12 39.57 3.42
CA ASP A 53 5.92 40.58 4.46
C ASP A 53 4.52 41.18 4.38
N ASN A 54 3.95 41.54 5.54
CA ASN A 54 2.66 42.22 5.66
C ASN A 54 1.48 41.57 4.90
N VAL A 55 1.50 40.25 4.72
CA VAL A 55 0.37 39.49 4.16
C VAL A 55 -0.50 38.96 5.31
N GLY A 56 -1.76 39.37 5.31
CA GLY A 56 -2.77 38.90 6.26
C GLY A 56 -3.34 37.53 5.87
N TYR A 57 -3.91 36.84 6.86
CA TYR A 57 -4.52 35.52 6.67
C TYR A 57 -5.55 35.53 5.52
N GLY A 58 -6.43 36.52 5.47
CA GLY A 58 -7.49 36.61 4.46
C GLY A 58 -7.07 37.17 3.10
N ASP A 59 -5.78 37.36 2.81
CA ASP A 59 -5.34 37.97 1.55
C ASP A 59 -5.12 36.94 0.45
N ILE A 60 -4.74 35.71 0.82
CA ILE A 60 -4.48 34.60 -0.12
C ILE A 60 -5.76 33.79 -0.35
N GLY A 61 -5.97 33.33 -1.59
CA GLY A 61 -7.13 32.52 -1.99
C GLY A 61 -7.28 31.23 -1.19
N ALA A 62 -6.17 30.54 -0.90
CA ALA A 62 -6.12 29.36 -0.03
C ALA A 62 -6.75 29.57 1.37
N PHE A 63 -6.86 30.81 1.84
CA PHE A 63 -7.46 31.17 3.13
C PHE A 63 -8.81 31.92 2.97
N GLN A 64 -9.51 31.69 1.86
CA GLN A 64 -10.80 32.32 1.49
C GLN A 64 -10.69 33.79 1.04
N GLY A 65 -9.47 34.28 0.85
CA GLY A 65 -9.16 35.60 0.33
C GLY A 65 -9.09 35.65 -1.19
N GLY A 66 -7.96 36.14 -1.69
CA GLY A 66 -7.56 36.05 -3.09
C GLY A 66 -8.55 36.75 -4.03
N ALA A 67 -9.20 35.96 -4.90
CA ALA A 67 -10.16 36.45 -5.88
C ALA A 67 -11.31 37.25 -5.24
N ILE A 68 -11.77 36.86 -4.04
CA ILE A 68 -12.85 37.57 -3.32
C ILE A 68 -12.39 38.98 -2.89
N ARG A 69 -11.09 39.18 -2.69
CA ARG A 69 -10.48 40.48 -2.36
C ARG A 69 -10.01 41.26 -3.58
N GLY A 70 -10.28 40.77 -4.79
CA GLY A 70 -9.81 41.38 -6.04
C GLY A 70 -8.34 41.10 -6.35
N VAL A 71 -7.69 40.17 -5.63
CA VAL A 71 -6.28 39.80 -5.83
C VAL A 71 -6.16 38.28 -6.01
N PRO A 72 -6.47 37.73 -7.19
CA PRO A 72 -6.36 36.29 -7.43
C PRO A 72 -4.93 35.77 -7.22
N THR A 73 -4.77 34.65 -6.51
CA THR A 73 -3.48 34.03 -6.19
C THR A 73 -3.31 32.63 -6.79
N PRO A 74 -3.55 32.42 -8.11
CA PRO A 74 -3.73 31.09 -8.69
C PRO A 74 -2.52 30.16 -8.51
N ASN A 75 -1.30 30.72 -8.48
CA ASN A 75 -0.09 29.93 -8.25
C ASN A 75 0.02 29.42 -6.81
N ILE A 76 -0.32 30.27 -5.82
CA ILE A 76 -0.29 29.89 -4.41
C ILE A 76 -1.45 28.94 -4.10
N ASP A 77 -2.62 29.18 -4.68
CA ASP A 77 -3.79 28.32 -4.52
C ASP A 77 -3.51 26.90 -5.05
N ARG A 78 -2.80 26.79 -6.18
CA ARG A 78 -2.35 25.51 -6.73
C ARG A 78 -1.32 24.80 -5.81
N LEU A 79 -0.39 25.56 -5.21
CA LEU A 79 0.58 24.99 -4.26
C LEU A 79 -0.12 24.48 -2.99
N ALA A 80 -1.09 25.24 -2.47
CA ALA A 80 -1.90 24.84 -1.32
C ALA A 80 -2.73 23.58 -1.61
N ALA A 81 -3.33 23.48 -2.79
CA ALA A 81 -4.09 22.30 -3.22
C ALA A 81 -3.23 21.06 -3.47
N ALA A 82 -1.98 21.23 -3.91
CA ALA A 82 -1.04 20.14 -4.16
C ALA A 82 -0.25 19.72 -2.91
N GLY A 83 -0.37 20.46 -1.81
CA GLY A 83 0.48 20.32 -0.64
C GLY A 83 -0.29 20.31 0.67
N LEU A 84 0.41 20.73 1.73
CA LEU A 84 -0.15 20.88 3.07
C LEU A 84 -0.32 22.37 3.37
N THR A 85 -1.51 22.74 3.86
CA THR A 85 -1.81 24.09 4.34
C THR A 85 -1.96 24.08 5.85
N LEU A 86 -1.28 24.99 6.55
CA LEU A 86 -1.41 25.18 7.99
C LEU A 86 -2.36 26.35 8.25
N THR A 87 -3.45 26.11 8.98
CA THR A 87 -4.54 27.10 9.17
C THR A 87 -4.62 27.70 10.56
N GLN A 88 -3.81 27.21 11.51
CA GLN A 88 -3.69 27.78 12.86
C GLN A 88 -2.37 28.54 12.98
N TYR A 89 -2.44 29.75 13.55
CA TYR A 89 -1.34 30.69 13.74
C TYR A 89 -1.26 31.18 15.19
#